data_AF-A0A147JRD3-F1
#
_entry.id   AF-A0A147JRD3-F1
#
_cell.length_a   1.000
_cell.length_b   1.000
_cell.length_c   1.000
_cell.angle_alpha   90.00
_cell.angle_beta   90.00
_cell.angle_gamma   90.00
#
_symmetry.space_group_name_H-M   'P 1'
#
loop_
_entity.id
_entity.type
_entity.pdbx_description
1 polymer ?
#
loop_
_entity_poly.entity_id
_entity_poly.type
_entity_poly.pdbx_seq_one_letter_code
_entity_poly.pdbx_strand_id
1 'polypeptide(L)'
;MLDTSSAAYQEILQKISSGEIADAQGLARAKIQACRKFGLSKPFRNSELLAAATGEQKARVIQLLRLKPVRSISGVSVITVMPKPYPCPKPEPCIYCPGGPSAGVPQSYTGKEPASARALQAGYDPYKQVQSRIEQLQVIGHEVDKVELIMFGGTLTAYPPDYLEWFTVQCLNAMSGASAVTIEEAQRAAEDAPIRNSDITLETRPDYCKEPHVDFMLRLGATRVELGVQTLYDDIYKLVNRGHTVEDVVEATRIAKDAGFAVVHHCMPNLPGSSYERDLDTFKKLFEDERFKPDALKIYPTLVMPGTKLHELWRRGKYKPYPFEQIVELIAEVKRHMPKWVRIQRIQRDIPVDLIAEGVKRGDLRTLIQEKMRSEGTRCRCVRCREVGHVKYKLGLEPKPEDIELVVKRYRASEGEELFLSFEDVEQDILMGLLRLREPSPKAQRPEIKTDRSMLVRELHVYGPLVQVGKEAGAGEWQHRGWGERLLREAECISQKEFDARKVVVLSGIGTRNYYRRFGYRREGPYMVKNIG
;
A
#
# COMPACT_ATOMS: atom_id res chain seq x y z
N MET A 1 1.68 -16.11 -45.20
CA MET A 1 0.92 -14.85 -45.11
C MET A 1 0.90 -14.45 -43.66
N LEU A 2 1.55 -13.34 -43.30
CA LEU A 2 1.43 -12.76 -41.96
C LEU A 2 -0.03 -12.30 -41.79
N ASP A 3 -0.66 -12.65 -40.68
CA ASP A 3 -1.93 -12.08 -40.23
C ASP A 3 -1.88 -10.54 -40.38
N THR A 4 -2.91 -9.93 -40.96
CA THR A 4 -3.02 -8.47 -41.16
C THR A 4 -2.82 -7.70 -39.87
N SER A 5 -3.18 -8.30 -38.73
CA SER A 5 -2.93 -7.76 -37.39
C SER A 5 -1.43 -7.73 -37.06
N SER A 6 -0.68 -8.78 -37.41
CA SER A 6 0.75 -8.89 -37.17
C SER A 6 1.55 -7.85 -37.98
N ALA A 7 1.15 -7.61 -39.23
CA ALA A 7 1.75 -6.56 -40.07
C ALA A 7 1.52 -5.15 -39.47
N ALA A 8 0.32 -4.89 -38.95
CA ALA A 8 0.02 -3.65 -38.25
C ALA A 8 0.84 -3.45 -36.97
N TYR A 9 1.12 -4.52 -36.23
CA TYR A 9 1.96 -4.46 -35.03
C TYR A 9 3.39 -4.10 -35.40
N GLN A 10 3.97 -4.77 -36.40
CA GLN A 10 5.36 -4.54 -36.82
C GLN A 10 5.58 -3.10 -37.32
N GLU A 11 4.64 -2.52 -38.07
CA GLU A 11 4.75 -1.13 -38.50
C GLU A 11 4.79 -0.16 -37.32
N ILE A 12 3.88 -0.32 -36.34
CA ILE A 12 3.90 0.56 -35.16
C ILE A 12 5.16 0.35 -34.33
N LEU A 13 5.63 -0.90 -34.16
CA LEU A 13 6.86 -1.19 -33.43
C LEU A 13 8.09 -0.54 -34.09
N GLN A 14 8.16 -0.54 -35.43
CA GLN A 14 9.21 0.17 -36.17
C GLN A 14 9.14 1.68 -35.94
N LYS A 15 7.94 2.28 -36.01
CA LYS A 15 7.76 3.73 -35.77
C LYS A 15 8.10 4.16 -34.33
N ILE A 16 7.85 3.30 -33.35
CA ILE A 16 8.30 3.53 -31.97
C ILE A 16 9.82 3.44 -31.89
N SER A 17 10.40 2.42 -32.54
CA SER A 17 11.84 2.17 -32.51
C SER A 17 12.65 3.26 -33.22
N SER A 18 12.11 3.87 -34.29
CA SER A 18 12.71 4.98 -35.02
C SER A 18 12.56 6.34 -34.32
N GLY A 19 11.75 6.42 -33.25
CA GLY A 19 11.46 7.67 -32.56
C GLY A 19 10.38 8.53 -33.22
N GLU A 20 9.75 8.07 -34.30
CA GLU A 20 8.61 8.75 -34.94
C GLU A 20 7.40 8.85 -33.99
N ILE A 21 7.27 7.87 -33.08
CA ILE A 21 6.28 7.88 -32.01
C ILE A 21 7.00 8.05 -30.66
N ALA A 22 6.90 9.26 -30.10
CA ALA A 22 7.56 9.62 -28.84
C ALA A 22 6.63 9.69 -27.62
N ASP A 23 5.31 9.76 -27.83
CA ASP A 23 4.33 9.91 -26.74
C ASP A 23 3.04 9.10 -26.94
N ALA A 24 2.20 9.07 -25.91
CA ALA A 24 0.95 8.33 -25.91
C ALA A 24 -0.09 8.87 -26.92
N GLN A 25 -0.05 10.15 -27.26
CA GLN A 25 -0.96 10.75 -28.23
C GLN A 25 -0.56 10.36 -29.66
N GLY A 26 0.73 10.42 -29.98
CA GLY A 26 1.32 9.95 -31.22
C GLY A 26 1.02 8.47 -31.44
N LEU A 27 1.12 7.65 -30.39
CA LEU A 27 0.76 6.24 -30.45
C LEU A 27 -0.73 6.03 -30.77
N ALA A 28 -1.62 6.78 -30.12
CA ALA A 28 -3.05 6.67 -30.38
C ALA A 28 -3.39 7.03 -31.84
N ARG A 29 -2.76 8.07 -32.39
CA ARG A 29 -2.91 8.46 -33.82
C ARG A 29 -2.37 7.36 -34.75
N ALA A 30 -1.19 6.82 -34.46
CA ALA A 30 -0.58 5.76 -35.26
C ALA A 30 -1.45 4.48 -35.28
N LYS A 31 -2.10 4.13 -34.16
CA LYS A 31 -3.03 3.01 -34.10
C LYS A 31 -4.24 3.20 -34.99
N ILE A 32 -4.82 4.39 -35.01
CA ILE A 32 -5.96 4.71 -35.90
C ILE A 32 -5.52 4.63 -37.37
N GLN A 33 -4.34 5.14 -37.70
CA GLN A 33 -3.78 5.06 -39.06
C GLN A 33 -3.52 3.61 -39.49
N ALA A 34 -2.93 2.80 -38.62
CA ALA A 34 -2.70 1.37 -38.88
C ALA A 34 -4.03 0.63 -39.08
N CYS A 35 -5.07 0.92 -38.29
CA CYS A 35 -6.38 0.30 -38.50
C CYS A 35 -6.96 0.60 -39.90
N ARG A 36 -6.82 1.85 -40.37
CA ARG A 36 -7.27 2.24 -41.71
C ARG A 36 -6.45 1.56 -42.80
N LYS A 37 -5.13 1.48 -42.63
CA LYS A 37 -4.20 0.90 -43.60
C LYS A 37 -4.36 -0.62 -43.74
N PHE A 38 -4.55 -1.32 -42.63
CA PHE A 38 -4.61 -2.79 -42.58
C PHE A 38 -6.04 -3.34 -42.48
N GLY A 39 -7.07 -2.49 -42.57
CA GLY A 39 -8.48 -2.91 -42.55
C GLY A 39 -8.94 -3.50 -41.21
N LEU A 40 -8.35 -3.08 -40.08
CA LEU A 40 -8.71 -3.58 -38.75
C LEU A 40 -9.98 -2.89 -38.25
N SER A 41 -10.94 -3.67 -37.74
CA SER A 41 -12.22 -3.17 -37.23
C SER A 41 -12.10 -2.31 -35.96
N LYS A 42 -11.01 -2.45 -35.21
CA LYS A 42 -10.72 -1.67 -34.00
C LYS A 42 -9.22 -1.51 -33.76
N PRO A 43 -8.79 -0.44 -33.06
CA PRO A 43 -7.44 -0.32 -32.53
C PRO A 43 -7.08 -1.48 -31.60
N PHE A 44 -5.90 -2.05 -31.80
CA PHE A 44 -5.33 -3.08 -30.93
C PHE A 44 -4.84 -2.48 -29.60
N ARG A 45 -4.85 -3.30 -28.55
CA ARG A 45 -4.43 -2.95 -27.19
C ARG A 45 -2.92 -2.77 -27.11
N ASN A 46 -2.46 -1.96 -26.15
CA ASN A 46 -1.02 -1.83 -25.89
C ASN A 46 -0.38 -3.18 -25.49
N SER A 47 -1.12 -4.05 -24.81
CA SER A 47 -0.65 -5.40 -24.44
C SER A 47 -0.40 -6.30 -25.65
N GLU A 48 -1.22 -6.18 -26.70
CA GLU A 48 -1.03 -6.93 -27.96
C GLU A 48 0.23 -6.46 -28.69
N LEU A 49 0.46 -5.15 -28.72
CA LEU A 49 1.67 -4.56 -29.29
C LEU A 49 2.93 -4.91 -28.48
N LEU A 50 2.84 -4.95 -27.14
CA LEU A 50 3.92 -5.37 -26.26
C LEU A 50 4.29 -6.85 -26.45
N ALA A 51 3.29 -7.72 -26.63
CA ALA A 51 3.52 -9.15 -26.86
C ALA A 51 4.23 -9.42 -28.20
N ALA A 52 4.00 -8.57 -29.21
CA ALA A 52 4.64 -8.65 -30.51
C ALA A 52 6.08 -8.08 -30.56
N ALA A 53 6.51 -7.34 -29.53
CA ALA A 53 7.83 -6.72 -29.49
C ALA A 53 8.94 -7.72 -29.10
N THR A 54 10.00 -7.81 -29.90
CA THR A 54 11.16 -8.70 -29.67
C THR A 54 12.48 -7.93 -29.60
N GLY A 55 13.49 -8.51 -28.94
CA GLY A 55 14.85 -7.97 -28.89
C GLY A 55 14.96 -6.54 -28.31
N GLU A 56 15.85 -5.75 -28.91
CA GLU A 56 16.21 -4.38 -28.48
C GLU A 56 15.03 -3.38 -28.54
N GLN A 57 14.05 -3.65 -29.40
CA GLN A 57 12.83 -2.84 -29.53
C GLN A 57 11.98 -2.86 -28.26
N LYS A 58 12.00 -3.98 -27.51
CA LYS A 58 11.15 -4.20 -26.34
C LYS A 58 11.38 -3.17 -25.23
N ALA A 59 12.62 -2.68 -25.04
CA ALA A 59 12.93 -1.70 -24.00
C ALA A 59 12.28 -0.33 -24.25
N ARG A 60 12.45 0.22 -25.46
CA ARG A 60 11.80 1.48 -25.91
C ARG A 60 10.28 1.36 -25.90
N VAL A 61 9.78 0.23 -26.37
CA VAL A 61 8.35 -0.07 -26.44
C VAL A 61 7.75 -0.19 -25.04
N ILE A 62 8.41 -0.83 -24.07
CA ILE A 62 7.94 -0.87 -22.67
C ILE A 62 7.87 0.54 -22.07
N GLN A 63 8.87 1.39 -22.29
CA GLN A 63 8.85 2.76 -21.74
C GLN A 63 7.63 3.56 -22.23
N LEU A 64 7.30 3.44 -23.52
CA LEU A 64 6.17 4.15 -24.12
C LEU A 64 4.80 3.49 -23.86
N LEU A 65 4.76 2.15 -23.88
CA LEU A 65 3.51 1.38 -23.86
C LEU A 65 3.08 0.92 -22.46
N ARG A 66 3.96 1.01 -21.45
CA ARG A 66 3.65 0.59 -20.06
C ARG A 66 2.41 1.32 -19.57
N LEU A 67 1.36 0.55 -19.32
CA LEU A 67 0.09 1.08 -18.87
C LEU A 67 0.15 1.39 -17.38
N LYS A 68 -0.24 2.62 -16.99
CA LYS A 68 -0.30 3.06 -15.59
C LYS A 68 1.06 2.94 -14.87
N PRO A 69 2.10 3.67 -15.35
CA PRO A 69 3.47 3.59 -14.81
C PRO A 69 3.55 3.90 -13.31
N VAL A 70 2.62 4.70 -12.80
CA VAL A 70 2.44 5.01 -11.38
C VAL A 70 2.27 3.75 -10.50
N ARG A 71 1.83 2.61 -11.07
CA ARG A 71 1.60 1.36 -10.32
C ARG A 71 2.86 0.64 -9.86
N SER A 72 4.01 0.91 -10.46
CA SER A 72 5.29 0.29 -10.10
C SER A 72 6.38 1.33 -9.84
N ILE A 73 5.98 2.60 -9.67
CA ILE A 73 6.93 3.72 -9.51
C ILE A 73 7.71 3.65 -8.21
N SER A 74 7.17 2.94 -7.21
CA SER A 74 7.84 2.64 -5.95
C SER A 74 8.78 1.42 -6.03
N GLY A 75 8.91 0.77 -7.18
CA GLY A 75 9.71 -0.46 -7.32
C GLY A 75 9.12 -1.69 -6.62
N VAL A 76 7.83 -1.66 -6.24
CA VAL A 76 7.11 -2.76 -5.61
C VAL A 76 5.77 -2.97 -6.31
N SER A 77 5.51 -4.20 -6.74
CA SER A 77 4.23 -4.59 -7.33
C SER A 77 3.23 -4.95 -6.23
N VAL A 78 2.11 -4.22 -6.16
CA VAL A 78 1.05 -4.51 -5.19
C VAL A 78 0.09 -5.57 -5.74
N ILE A 79 -0.03 -6.69 -5.04
CA ILE A 79 -0.97 -7.78 -5.34
C ILE A 79 -1.98 -7.86 -4.21
N THR A 80 -3.23 -7.50 -4.51
CA THR A 80 -4.34 -7.64 -3.57
C THR A 80 -5.08 -8.95 -3.83
N VAL A 81 -5.20 -9.75 -2.78
CA VAL A 81 -5.95 -11.02 -2.74
C VAL A 81 -7.07 -10.93 -1.73
N MET A 82 -8.14 -11.71 -1.95
CA MET A 82 -9.27 -11.78 -1.03
C MET A 82 -9.55 -13.23 -0.65
N PRO A 83 -9.66 -13.55 0.66
CA PRO A 83 -10.11 -14.85 1.10
C PRO A 83 -11.60 -15.02 0.84
N LYS A 84 -12.07 -16.27 0.95
CA LYS A 84 -13.50 -16.57 0.80
C LYS A 84 -14.31 -15.77 1.84
N PRO A 85 -15.58 -15.44 1.52
CA PRO A 85 -16.40 -14.66 2.43
C PRO A 85 -16.65 -15.39 3.76
N TYR A 86 -16.26 -14.77 4.87
CA TYR A 86 -16.74 -15.13 6.20
C TYR A 86 -17.60 -14.00 6.78
N PRO A 87 -18.58 -14.31 7.65
CA PRO A 87 -19.36 -13.31 8.35
C PRO A 87 -18.48 -12.34 9.13
N CYS A 88 -18.95 -11.10 9.25
CA CYS A 88 -18.39 -10.19 10.23
C CYS A 88 -18.53 -10.81 11.62
N PRO A 89 -17.57 -10.64 12.54
CA PRO A 89 -17.71 -11.14 13.91
C PRO A 89 -18.87 -10.49 14.69
N LYS A 90 -19.52 -9.46 14.14
CA LYS A 90 -20.72 -8.87 14.72
C LYS A 90 -21.99 -9.57 14.25
N PRO A 91 -23.05 -9.56 15.07
CA PRO A 91 -24.36 -10.07 14.67
C PRO A 91 -24.94 -9.28 13.49
N GLU A 92 -24.68 -7.97 13.43
CA GLU A 92 -25.12 -7.11 12.31
C GLU A 92 -23.95 -6.29 11.74
N PRO A 93 -23.94 -6.05 10.41
CA PRO A 93 -22.93 -5.21 9.77
C PRO A 93 -23.05 -3.74 10.21
N CYS A 94 -21.98 -2.97 9.99
CA CYS A 94 -22.04 -1.51 10.14
C CYS A 94 -23.05 -0.95 9.14
N ILE A 95 -23.74 0.15 9.47
CA ILE A 95 -24.85 0.65 8.66
C ILE A 95 -24.44 1.05 7.22
N TYR A 96 -23.16 1.35 7.00
CA TYR A 96 -22.59 1.78 5.72
C TYR A 96 -21.88 0.65 4.95
N CYS A 97 -21.77 -0.56 5.51
CA CYS A 97 -21.03 -1.67 4.89
C CYS A 97 -21.90 -2.37 3.82
N PRO A 98 -21.54 -2.32 2.52
CA PRO A 98 -22.24 -3.11 1.50
C PRO A 98 -21.82 -4.59 1.51
N GLY A 99 -22.57 -5.40 0.77
CA GLY A 99 -22.27 -6.81 0.52
C GLY A 99 -22.25 -7.67 1.78
N GLY A 100 -21.35 -8.65 1.80
CA GLY A 100 -21.26 -9.67 2.84
C GLY A 100 -21.50 -11.08 2.29
N PRO A 101 -21.32 -12.12 3.12
CA PRO A 101 -21.34 -13.51 2.66
C PRO A 101 -22.64 -13.94 1.98
N SER A 102 -23.78 -13.35 2.36
CA SER A 102 -25.07 -13.58 1.68
C SER A 102 -25.06 -13.14 0.22
N ALA A 103 -24.19 -12.21 -0.16
CA ALA A 103 -23.96 -11.79 -1.54
C ALA A 103 -22.72 -12.47 -2.18
N GLY A 104 -22.14 -13.49 -1.53
CA GLY A 104 -20.99 -14.23 -2.04
C GLY A 104 -19.68 -13.43 -2.04
N VAL A 105 -19.60 -12.34 -1.28
CA VAL A 105 -18.43 -11.44 -1.22
C VAL A 105 -18.04 -11.11 0.22
N PRO A 106 -16.77 -10.83 0.53
CA PRO A 106 -16.40 -10.39 1.87
C PRO A 106 -17.14 -9.11 2.29
N GLN A 107 -17.34 -8.93 3.60
CA GLN A 107 -18.07 -7.77 4.11
C GLN A 107 -17.40 -6.46 3.68
N SER A 108 -18.22 -5.49 3.28
CA SER A 108 -17.84 -4.16 2.79
C SER A 108 -17.42 -4.10 1.32
N TYR A 109 -17.51 -5.20 0.57
CA TYR A 109 -17.19 -5.26 -0.86
C TYR A 109 -18.44 -5.57 -1.69
N THR A 110 -18.43 -5.20 -2.96
CA THR A 110 -19.57 -5.38 -3.88
C THR A 110 -19.38 -6.51 -4.87
N GLY A 111 -18.16 -7.07 -5.00
CA GLY A 111 -17.84 -8.07 -6.04
C GLY A 111 -17.47 -7.44 -7.38
N LYS A 112 -17.62 -6.13 -7.52
CA LYS A 112 -17.37 -5.38 -8.75
C LYS A 112 -16.10 -4.55 -8.70
N GLU A 113 -15.52 -4.36 -7.51
CA GLU A 113 -14.19 -3.78 -7.39
C GLU A 113 -13.18 -4.68 -8.10
N PRO A 114 -12.13 -4.14 -8.77
CA PRO A 114 -11.22 -4.96 -9.57
C PRO A 114 -10.57 -6.13 -8.80
N ALA A 115 -10.24 -5.95 -7.52
CA ALA A 115 -9.70 -7.03 -6.69
C ALA A 115 -10.76 -8.08 -6.35
N SER A 116 -11.97 -7.65 -5.98
CA SER A 116 -13.08 -8.54 -5.64
C SER A 116 -13.57 -9.34 -6.85
N ALA A 117 -13.67 -8.70 -8.02
CA ALA A 117 -14.01 -9.37 -9.26
C ALA A 117 -13.00 -10.45 -9.64
N ARG A 118 -11.69 -10.19 -9.47
CA ARG A 118 -10.64 -11.20 -9.70
C ARG A 118 -10.73 -12.35 -8.70
N ALA A 119 -10.98 -12.05 -7.43
CA ALA A 119 -11.15 -13.08 -6.40
C ALA A 119 -12.33 -14.00 -6.72
N LEU A 120 -13.47 -13.43 -7.12
CA LEU A 120 -14.65 -14.18 -7.58
C LEU A 120 -14.34 -15.06 -8.79
N GLN A 121 -13.65 -14.52 -9.81
CA GLN A 121 -13.25 -15.28 -11.00
C GLN A 121 -12.33 -16.46 -10.66
N ALA A 122 -11.47 -16.29 -9.65
CA ALA A 122 -10.60 -17.35 -9.16
C ALA A 122 -11.29 -18.32 -8.18
N GLY A 123 -12.59 -18.13 -7.87
CA GLY A 123 -13.30 -18.92 -6.86
C GLY A 123 -12.71 -18.76 -5.45
N TYR A 124 -12.14 -17.59 -5.16
CA TYR A 124 -11.37 -17.29 -3.94
C TYR A 124 -10.15 -18.18 -3.70
N ASP A 125 -9.66 -18.86 -4.73
CA ASP A 125 -8.42 -19.64 -4.66
C ASP A 125 -7.20 -18.70 -4.52
N PRO A 126 -6.43 -18.79 -3.42
CA PRO A 126 -5.28 -17.90 -3.18
C PRO A 126 -4.19 -18.00 -4.25
N TYR A 127 -3.89 -19.22 -4.72
CA TYR A 127 -2.81 -19.46 -5.67
C TYR A 127 -3.15 -18.83 -7.03
N LYS A 128 -4.35 -19.10 -7.55
CA LYS A 128 -4.85 -18.56 -8.82
C LYS A 128 -4.96 -17.04 -8.79
N GLN A 129 -5.38 -16.46 -7.66
CA GLN A 129 -5.45 -15.00 -7.51
C GLN A 129 -4.07 -14.33 -7.68
N VAL A 130 -3.05 -14.88 -7.03
CA VAL A 130 -1.68 -14.35 -7.11
C VAL A 130 -1.10 -14.59 -8.50
N GLN A 131 -1.15 -15.81 -9.01
CA GLN A 131 -0.59 -16.17 -10.33
C GLN A 131 -1.21 -15.32 -11.44
N SER A 132 -2.55 -15.25 -11.51
CA SER A 132 -3.24 -14.45 -12.52
C SER A 132 -2.86 -12.98 -12.43
N ARG A 133 -2.61 -12.46 -11.21
CA ARG A 133 -2.20 -11.07 -11.05
C ARG A 133 -0.78 -10.81 -11.50
N ILE A 134 0.14 -11.73 -11.25
CA ILE A 134 1.54 -11.68 -11.73
C ILE A 134 1.53 -11.66 -13.27
N GLU A 135 0.85 -12.61 -13.90
CA GLU A 135 0.73 -12.72 -15.36
C GLU A 135 0.14 -11.44 -15.97
N GLN A 136 -0.95 -10.92 -15.38
CA GLN A 136 -1.56 -9.67 -15.84
C GLN A 136 -0.58 -8.49 -15.82
N LEU A 137 0.21 -8.35 -14.76
CA LEU A 137 1.20 -7.27 -14.62
C LEU A 137 2.33 -7.42 -15.66
N GLN A 138 2.81 -8.64 -15.88
CA GLN A 138 3.83 -8.93 -16.89
C GLN A 138 3.33 -8.61 -18.31
N VAL A 139 2.09 -8.99 -18.63
CA VAL A 139 1.45 -8.70 -19.93
C VAL A 139 1.32 -7.20 -20.21
N ILE A 140 1.15 -6.36 -19.18
CA ILE A 140 1.10 -4.89 -19.34
C ILE A 140 2.47 -4.21 -19.23
N GLY A 141 3.57 -4.98 -19.24
CA GLY A 141 4.94 -4.46 -19.29
C GLY A 141 5.52 -4.03 -17.94
N HIS A 142 4.99 -4.55 -16.84
CA HIS A 142 5.58 -4.39 -15.51
C HIS A 142 6.45 -5.60 -15.17
N GLU A 143 7.64 -5.33 -14.66
CA GLU A 143 8.45 -6.36 -14.00
C GLU A 143 7.85 -6.67 -12.63
N VAL A 144 7.82 -7.95 -12.28
CA VAL A 144 7.26 -8.46 -11.03
C VAL A 144 8.32 -9.31 -10.33
N ASP A 145 9.30 -8.62 -9.75
CA ASP A 145 10.43 -9.18 -9.01
C ASP A 145 10.28 -8.98 -7.49
N LYS A 146 9.51 -7.97 -7.09
CA LYS A 146 9.19 -7.66 -5.70
C LYS A 146 7.70 -7.37 -5.55
N VAL A 147 7.06 -8.06 -4.62
CA VAL A 147 5.62 -8.00 -4.38
C VAL A 147 5.30 -7.66 -2.94
N GLU A 148 4.42 -6.68 -2.77
CA GLU A 148 3.65 -6.48 -1.54
C GLU A 148 2.32 -7.22 -1.70
N LEU A 149 2.09 -8.22 -0.84
CA LEU A 149 0.84 -8.94 -0.77
C LEU A 149 -0.11 -8.23 0.19
N ILE A 150 -1.28 -7.85 -0.29
CA ILE A 150 -2.33 -7.24 0.53
C ILE A 150 -3.51 -8.19 0.59
N MET A 151 -3.87 -8.62 1.79
CA MET A 151 -5.01 -9.49 2.01
C MET A 151 -6.17 -8.65 2.51
N PHE A 152 -7.29 -8.69 1.80
CA PHE A 152 -8.51 -7.95 2.11
C PHE A 152 -9.72 -8.87 2.24
N GLY A 153 -10.52 -8.67 3.28
CA GLY A 153 -11.70 -9.49 3.57
C GLY A 153 -12.54 -8.98 4.74
N GLY A 154 -12.35 -7.73 5.19
CA GLY A 154 -13.03 -7.17 6.35
C GLY A 154 -12.23 -7.36 7.64
N THR A 155 -12.55 -8.36 8.46
CA THR A 155 -11.88 -8.62 9.75
C THR A 155 -11.10 -9.92 9.68
N LEU A 156 -9.94 -9.91 9.02
CA LEU A 156 -9.22 -11.14 8.70
C LEU A 156 -8.79 -11.93 9.93
N THR A 157 -8.41 -11.26 11.01
CA THR A 157 -8.00 -11.91 12.26
C THR A 157 -9.17 -12.55 13.02
N ALA A 158 -10.42 -12.40 12.55
CA ALA A 158 -11.58 -13.14 13.05
C ALA A 158 -11.85 -14.43 12.26
N TYR A 159 -11.13 -14.68 11.16
CA TYR A 159 -11.31 -15.88 10.35
C TYR A 159 -10.71 -17.10 11.07
N PRO A 160 -11.13 -18.33 10.74
CA PRO A 160 -10.49 -19.54 11.27
C PRO A 160 -8.98 -19.53 11.00
N PRO A 161 -8.13 -19.67 12.04
CA PRO A 161 -6.67 -19.57 11.89
C PRO A 161 -6.10 -20.51 10.84
N ASP A 162 -6.47 -21.79 10.86
CA ASP A 162 -5.97 -22.81 9.92
C ASP A 162 -6.29 -22.46 8.46
N TYR A 163 -7.44 -21.84 8.21
CA TYR A 163 -7.81 -21.39 6.87
C TYR A 163 -6.96 -20.21 6.41
N LEU A 164 -6.74 -19.22 7.27
CA LEU A 164 -5.94 -18.05 6.89
C LEU A 164 -4.45 -18.40 6.74
N GLU A 165 -3.96 -19.38 7.53
CA GLU A 165 -2.63 -19.94 7.38
C GLU A 165 -2.49 -20.68 6.05
N TRP A 166 -3.38 -21.62 5.74
CA TRP A 166 -3.43 -22.29 4.43
C TRP A 166 -3.49 -21.28 3.29
N PHE A 167 -4.35 -20.25 3.41
CA PHE A 167 -4.49 -19.22 2.39
C PHE A 167 -3.18 -18.48 2.15
N THR A 168 -2.46 -18.14 3.22
CA THR A 168 -1.16 -17.47 3.16
C THR A 168 -0.10 -18.37 2.53
N VAL A 169 -0.05 -19.65 2.92
CA VAL A 169 0.84 -20.67 2.32
C VAL A 169 0.67 -20.72 0.81
N GLN A 170 -0.57 -20.80 0.33
CA GLN A 170 -0.84 -20.88 -1.10
C GLN A 170 -0.51 -19.59 -1.86
N CYS A 171 -0.69 -18.41 -1.24
CA CYS A 171 -0.20 -17.16 -1.82
C CYS A 171 1.33 -17.15 -1.97
N LEU A 172 2.06 -17.62 -0.97
CA LEU A 172 3.53 -17.71 -1.01
C LEU A 172 3.99 -18.74 -2.05
N ASN A 173 3.34 -19.90 -2.13
CA ASN A 173 3.60 -20.92 -3.15
C ASN A 173 3.44 -20.36 -4.58
N ALA A 174 2.42 -19.55 -4.83
CA ALA A 174 2.22 -18.92 -6.14
C ALA A 174 3.35 -17.94 -6.52
N MET A 175 4.03 -17.35 -5.53
CA MET A 175 5.16 -16.46 -5.76
C MET A 175 6.49 -17.21 -5.87
N SER A 176 6.68 -18.26 -5.06
CA SER A 176 7.93 -19.03 -4.99
C SER A 176 8.00 -20.16 -6.03
N GLY A 177 6.87 -20.63 -6.54
CA GLY A 177 6.76 -21.84 -7.35
C GLY A 177 6.90 -23.13 -6.54
N ALA A 178 6.90 -23.05 -5.21
CA ALA A 178 6.99 -24.21 -4.32
C ALA A 178 5.63 -24.87 -4.08
N SER A 179 5.67 -26.08 -3.51
CA SER A 179 4.50 -26.83 -3.05
C SER A 179 4.57 -27.04 -1.54
N ALA A 180 4.80 -25.97 -0.77
CA ALA A 180 4.87 -26.05 0.68
C ALA A 180 3.50 -26.36 1.29
N VAL A 181 3.50 -27.08 2.41
CA VAL A 181 2.27 -27.45 3.15
C VAL A 181 2.12 -26.60 4.40
N THR A 182 3.23 -26.29 5.08
CA THR A 182 3.25 -25.47 6.31
C THR A 182 3.67 -24.03 6.03
N ILE A 183 3.31 -23.12 6.94
CA ILE A 183 3.71 -21.72 6.84
C ILE A 183 5.23 -21.55 6.92
N GLU A 184 5.92 -22.35 7.73
CA GLU A 184 7.39 -22.32 7.85
C GLU A 184 8.09 -22.73 6.55
N GLU A 185 7.61 -23.81 5.90
CA GLU A 185 8.11 -24.26 4.60
C GLU A 185 7.88 -23.20 3.52
N ALA A 186 6.66 -22.65 3.47
CA ALA A 186 6.29 -21.64 2.48
C ALA A 186 7.13 -20.37 2.63
N GLN A 187 7.36 -19.93 3.88
CA GLN A 187 8.24 -18.81 4.16
C GLN A 187 9.68 -19.11 3.74
N ARG A 188 10.21 -20.29 4.07
CA ARG A 188 11.58 -20.67 3.69
C ARG A 188 11.76 -20.66 2.16
N ALA A 189 10.80 -21.22 1.42
CA ALA A 189 10.84 -21.18 -0.04
C ALA A 189 10.74 -19.74 -0.59
N ALA A 190 9.90 -18.89 0.02
CA ALA A 190 9.73 -17.50 -0.38
C ALA A 190 10.94 -16.60 -0.06
N GLU A 191 11.81 -16.97 0.89
CA GLU A 191 13.03 -16.22 1.22
C GLU A 191 14.01 -16.17 0.03
N ASP A 192 14.07 -17.21 -0.78
CA ASP A 192 14.98 -17.37 -1.92
C ASP A 192 14.30 -17.26 -3.30
N ALA A 193 12.97 -17.12 -3.32
CA ALA A 193 12.17 -17.03 -4.53
C ALA A 193 12.61 -15.91 -5.50
N PRO A 194 12.46 -16.10 -6.82
CA PRO A 194 12.69 -15.04 -7.81
C PRO A 194 11.81 -13.81 -7.56
N ILE A 195 10.56 -14.03 -7.17
CA ILE A 195 9.61 -12.98 -6.79
C ILE A 195 9.68 -12.80 -5.27
N ARG A 196 10.32 -11.72 -4.83
CA ARG A 196 10.51 -11.42 -3.40
C ARG A 196 9.22 -10.89 -2.79
N ASN A 197 8.69 -11.57 -1.79
CA ASN A 197 7.65 -11.01 -0.93
C ASN A 197 8.27 -9.92 -0.03
N SER A 198 8.04 -8.64 -0.34
CA SER A 198 8.57 -7.53 0.45
C SER A 198 7.78 -7.30 1.72
N ASP A 199 6.46 -7.55 1.66
CA ASP A 199 5.51 -7.19 2.70
C ASP A 199 4.26 -8.06 2.58
N ILE A 200 3.66 -8.35 3.72
CA ILE A 200 2.30 -8.86 3.82
C ILE A 200 1.50 -7.86 4.67
N THR A 201 0.39 -7.40 4.11
CA THR A 201 -0.53 -6.46 4.77
C THR A 201 -1.85 -7.15 5.07
N LEU A 202 -2.29 -7.10 6.33
CA LEU A 202 -3.58 -7.62 6.78
C LEU A 202 -4.49 -6.47 7.21
N GLU A 203 -5.74 -6.46 6.73
CA GLU A 203 -6.77 -5.56 7.25
C GLU A 203 -7.56 -6.21 8.39
N THR A 204 -7.83 -5.43 9.45
CA THR A 204 -8.65 -5.89 10.56
C THR A 204 -9.35 -4.72 11.28
N ARG A 205 -10.15 -5.08 12.30
CA ARG A 205 -10.74 -4.14 13.23
C ARG A 205 -9.86 -3.95 14.46
N PRO A 206 -9.89 -2.79 15.11
CA PRO A 206 -9.16 -2.53 16.34
C PRO A 206 -9.39 -3.58 17.45
N ASP A 207 -10.64 -3.98 17.68
CA ASP A 207 -11.02 -4.99 18.69
C ASP A 207 -10.50 -6.42 18.36
N TYR A 208 -10.08 -6.66 17.12
CA TYR A 208 -9.47 -7.90 16.64
C TYR A 208 -7.96 -7.74 16.35
N CYS A 209 -7.31 -6.74 16.94
CA CYS A 209 -5.87 -6.50 16.87
C CYS A 209 -5.22 -6.50 18.26
N LYS A 210 -5.74 -7.36 19.14
CA LYS A 210 -5.14 -7.66 20.45
C LYS A 210 -3.91 -8.57 20.32
N GLU A 211 -3.20 -8.76 21.42
CA GLU A 211 -1.94 -9.50 21.51
C GLU A 211 -1.96 -10.87 20.77
N PRO A 212 -2.94 -11.77 20.96
CA PRO A 212 -2.96 -13.06 20.27
C PRO A 212 -3.15 -12.93 18.75
N HIS A 213 -3.90 -11.91 18.32
CA HIS A 213 -4.11 -11.64 16.90
C HIS A 213 -2.83 -11.13 16.25
N VAL A 214 -2.09 -10.24 16.94
CA VAL A 214 -0.81 -9.72 16.48
C VAL A 214 0.24 -10.83 16.37
N ASP A 215 0.29 -11.73 17.34
CA ASP A 215 1.15 -12.92 17.29
C ASP A 215 0.82 -13.84 16.10
N PHE A 216 -0.46 -14.01 15.80
CA PHE A 216 -0.89 -14.75 14.62
C PHE A 216 -0.48 -14.04 13.32
N MET A 217 -0.65 -12.72 13.22
CA MET A 217 -0.19 -11.94 12.06
C MET A 217 1.32 -12.07 11.85
N LEU A 218 2.13 -12.01 12.92
CA LEU A 218 3.58 -12.21 12.87
C LEU A 218 3.93 -13.60 12.34
N ARG A 219 3.21 -14.65 12.77
CA ARG A 219 3.40 -16.03 12.30
C ARG A 219 3.19 -16.15 10.79
N LEU A 220 2.18 -15.46 10.25
CA LEU A 220 1.91 -15.41 8.81
C LEU A 220 3.00 -14.64 8.01
N GLY A 221 3.90 -13.93 8.69
CA GLY A 221 4.93 -13.10 8.07
C GLY A 221 4.44 -11.70 7.70
N ALA A 222 3.36 -11.21 8.32
CA ALA A 222 2.86 -9.86 8.12
C ALA A 222 3.82 -8.80 8.66
N THR A 223 3.97 -7.71 7.89
CA THR A 223 4.81 -6.56 8.22
C THR A 223 3.98 -5.30 8.46
N ARG A 224 2.72 -5.30 8.02
CA ARG A 224 1.83 -4.16 8.10
C ARG A 224 0.41 -4.57 8.49
N VAL A 225 -0.21 -3.76 9.34
CA VAL A 225 -1.62 -3.90 9.71
C VAL A 225 -2.40 -2.67 9.32
N GLU A 226 -3.60 -2.89 8.77
CA GLU A 226 -4.53 -1.81 8.49
C GLU A 226 -5.73 -1.90 9.43
N LEU A 227 -5.92 -0.87 10.23
CA LEU A 227 -6.98 -0.76 11.21
C LEU A 227 -8.14 0.05 10.64
N GLY A 228 -9.31 -0.56 10.61
CA GLY A 228 -10.55 0.16 10.35
C GLY A 228 -10.91 1.08 11.50
N VAL A 229 -10.37 2.30 11.52
CA VAL A 229 -10.63 3.33 12.56
C VAL A 229 -11.87 4.15 12.24
N GLN A 230 -12.09 4.52 10.99
CA GLN A 230 -13.14 5.43 10.51
C GLN A 230 -13.10 6.84 11.11
N THR A 231 -13.33 7.00 12.40
CA THR A 231 -13.41 8.28 13.13
C THR A 231 -12.82 8.12 14.54
N LEU A 232 -12.74 9.19 15.34
CA LEU A 232 -12.25 9.14 16.72
C LEU A 232 -13.34 9.53 17.72
N TYR A 233 -14.57 9.07 17.47
CA TYR A 233 -15.77 9.47 18.19
C TYR A 233 -16.67 8.26 18.49
N ASP A 234 -16.78 7.91 19.78
CA ASP A 234 -17.54 6.74 20.23
C ASP A 234 -19.06 6.89 20.01
N ASP A 235 -19.61 8.10 20.05
CA ASP A 235 -21.01 8.36 19.72
C ASP A 235 -21.32 8.02 18.25
N ILE A 236 -20.39 8.35 17.34
CA ILE A 236 -20.50 7.98 15.93
C ILE A 236 -20.38 6.45 15.78
N TYR A 237 -19.44 5.80 16.48
CA TYR A 237 -19.33 4.34 16.46
C TYR A 237 -20.61 3.64 16.90
N LYS A 238 -21.26 4.13 17.95
CA LYS A 238 -22.57 3.60 18.40
C LYS A 238 -23.63 3.81 17.30
N LEU A 239 -23.71 5.01 16.75
CA LEU A 239 -24.69 5.36 15.71
C LEU A 239 -24.54 4.50 14.45
N VAL A 240 -23.31 4.23 14.01
CA VAL A 240 -23.03 3.45 12.79
C VAL A 240 -22.95 1.94 13.04
N ASN A 241 -23.23 1.50 14.27
CA ASN A 241 -23.09 0.13 14.72
C ASN A 241 -21.68 -0.42 14.42
N ARG A 242 -20.61 0.29 14.80
CA ARG A 242 -19.23 -0.08 14.50
C ARG A 242 -18.76 -1.28 15.34
N GLY A 243 -19.07 -1.28 16.63
CA GLY A 243 -18.85 -2.39 17.56
C GLY A 243 -17.47 -2.44 18.22
N HIS A 244 -16.68 -1.37 18.14
CA HIS A 244 -15.49 -1.15 18.97
C HIS A 244 -15.48 0.31 19.45
N THR A 245 -14.56 0.64 20.34
CA THR A 245 -14.38 1.97 20.91
C THR A 245 -13.15 2.67 20.34
N VAL A 246 -12.96 3.95 20.69
CA VAL A 246 -11.70 4.67 20.45
C VAL A 246 -10.57 4.05 21.28
N GLU A 247 -10.84 3.54 22.48
CA GLU A 247 -9.82 2.88 23.30
C GLU A 247 -9.29 1.61 22.63
N ASP A 248 -10.14 0.85 21.95
CA ASP A 248 -9.68 -0.29 21.14
C ASP A 248 -8.71 0.14 20.03
N VAL A 249 -8.91 1.33 19.44
CA VAL A 249 -7.98 1.90 18.44
C VAL A 249 -6.64 2.23 19.06
N VAL A 250 -6.65 2.86 20.24
CA VAL A 250 -5.45 3.22 21.00
C VAL A 250 -4.65 1.96 21.33
N GLU A 251 -5.30 0.97 21.93
CA GLU A 251 -4.67 -0.28 22.33
C GLU A 251 -4.12 -1.06 21.12
N ALA A 252 -4.93 -1.24 20.07
CA ALA A 252 -4.51 -1.92 18.84
C ALA A 252 -3.30 -1.25 18.19
N THR A 253 -3.29 0.09 18.15
CA THR A 253 -2.19 0.86 17.57
C THR A 253 -0.91 0.67 18.38
N ARG A 254 -1.00 0.70 19.72
CA ARG A 254 0.14 0.45 20.61
C ARG A 254 0.69 -0.97 20.43
N ILE A 255 -0.15 -2.00 20.52
CA ILE A 255 0.28 -3.40 20.40
C ILE A 255 0.95 -3.63 19.04
N ALA A 256 0.36 -3.13 17.94
CA ALA A 256 0.94 -3.28 16.61
C ALA A 256 2.30 -2.57 16.48
N LYS A 257 2.42 -1.34 16.99
CA LYS A 257 3.70 -0.59 16.99
C LYS A 257 4.77 -1.29 17.81
N ASP A 258 4.44 -1.77 19.01
CA ASP A 258 5.35 -2.49 19.91
C ASP A 258 5.76 -3.88 19.38
N ALA A 259 4.96 -4.47 18.48
CA ALA A 259 5.31 -5.68 17.74
C ALA A 259 6.06 -5.42 16.43
N GLY A 260 6.38 -4.15 16.13
CA GLY A 260 7.18 -3.77 14.97
C GLY A 260 6.41 -3.53 13.67
N PHE A 261 5.07 -3.67 13.64
CA PHE A 261 4.26 -3.46 12.43
C PHE A 261 4.29 -2.02 11.97
N ALA A 262 4.28 -1.79 10.65
CA ALA A 262 3.79 -0.54 10.09
C ALA A 262 2.25 -0.46 10.27
N VAL A 263 1.73 0.66 10.76
CA VAL A 263 0.31 0.82 11.11
C VAL A 263 -0.36 1.79 10.15
N VAL A 264 -1.43 1.32 9.50
CA VAL A 264 -2.28 2.12 8.60
C VAL A 264 -3.64 2.32 9.24
N HIS A 265 -4.14 3.55 9.31
CA HIS A 265 -5.53 3.81 9.69
C HIS A 265 -6.39 4.03 8.45
N HIS A 266 -7.55 3.36 8.39
CA HIS A 266 -8.61 3.71 7.45
C HIS A 266 -9.51 4.74 8.12
N CYS A 267 -9.69 5.92 7.51
CA CYS A 267 -10.52 6.99 8.02
C CYS A 267 -11.68 7.26 7.05
N MET A 268 -12.87 7.49 7.57
CA MET A 268 -14.09 7.71 6.81
C MET A 268 -14.73 9.03 7.22
N PRO A 269 -14.41 10.15 6.54
CA PRO A 269 -15.15 11.37 6.76
C PRO A 269 -16.58 11.24 6.23
N ASN A 270 -17.44 12.16 6.65
CA ASN A 270 -18.84 12.26 6.30
C ASN A 270 -19.69 11.08 6.78
N LEU A 271 -19.33 10.44 7.89
CA LEU A 271 -20.22 9.44 8.51
C LEU A 271 -21.49 10.11 9.08
N PRO A 272 -22.62 9.38 9.18
CA PRO A 272 -23.79 9.88 9.90
C PRO A 272 -23.43 10.32 11.31
N GLY A 273 -23.96 11.46 11.74
CA GLY A 273 -23.64 12.07 13.05
C GLY A 273 -22.33 12.87 13.08
N SER A 274 -21.52 12.86 12.01
CA SER A 274 -20.34 13.71 11.89
C SER A 274 -20.65 15.09 11.28
N SER A 275 -19.72 16.03 11.44
CA SER A 275 -19.70 17.35 10.79
C SER A 275 -18.31 17.60 10.18
N TYR A 276 -18.21 18.62 9.32
CA TYR A 276 -16.94 19.01 8.71
C TYR A 276 -15.87 19.27 9.78
N GLU A 277 -16.24 19.95 10.85
CA GLU A 277 -15.38 20.29 11.97
C GLU A 277 -14.95 19.04 12.74
N ARG A 278 -15.86 18.10 12.99
CA ARG A 278 -15.55 16.81 13.66
C ARG A 278 -14.63 15.94 12.81
N ASP A 279 -14.85 15.89 11.50
CA ASP A 279 -13.99 15.14 10.60
C ASP A 279 -12.59 15.77 10.54
N LEU A 280 -12.50 17.10 10.44
CA LEU A 280 -11.20 17.79 10.45
C LEU A 280 -10.48 17.59 11.78
N ASP A 281 -11.19 17.71 12.90
CA ASP A 281 -10.66 17.44 14.25
C ASP A 281 -10.17 16.00 14.39
N THR A 282 -10.89 15.01 13.84
CA THR A 282 -10.44 13.61 13.80
C THR A 282 -9.05 13.51 13.16
N PHE A 283 -8.83 14.14 12.01
CA PHE A 283 -7.52 14.11 11.35
C PHE A 283 -6.44 14.84 12.14
N LYS A 284 -6.75 15.98 12.76
CA LYS A 284 -5.79 16.70 13.64
C LYS A 284 -5.36 15.81 14.81
N LYS A 285 -6.32 15.21 15.52
CA LYS A 285 -6.06 14.28 16.62
C LYS A 285 -5.21 13.09 16.20
N LEU A 286 -5.45 12.50 15.02
CA LEU A 286 -4.63 11.40 14.52
C LEU A 286 -3.14 11.75 14.43
N PHE A 287 -2.78 13.01 14.22
CA PHE A 287 -1.39 13.44 14.04
C PHE A 287 -0.77 14.07 15.30
N GLU A 288 -1.59 14.72 16.13
CA GLU A 288 -1.15 15.46 17.31
C GLU A 288 -1.15 14.60 18.57
N ASP A 289 -2.18 13.79 18.76
CA ASP A 289 -2.32 12.92 19.93
C ASP A 289 -1.41 11.69 19.80
N GLU A 290 -0.52 11.53 20.77
CA GLU A 290 0.47 10.45 20.79
C GLU A 290 -0.15 9.05 20.78
N ARG A 291 -1.41 8.89 21.19
CA ARG A 291 -2.07 7.58 21.21
C ARG A 291 -2.29 6.98 19.82
N PHE A 292 -2.29 7.80 18.76
CA PHE A 292 -2.58 7.35 17.38
C PHE A 292 -1.34 7.37 16.47
N LYS A 293 -0.95 8.54 15.95
CA LYS A 293 0.18 8.77 15.03
C LYS A 293 0.48 7.59 14.08
N PRO A 294 -0.46 7.26 13.17
CA PRO A 294 -0.27 6.16 12.23
C PRO A 294 0.84 6.48 11.22
N ASP A 295 1.41 5.44 10.61
CA ASP A 295 2.44 5.58 9.58
C ASP A 295 1.84 5.92 8.21
N ALA A 296 0.59 5.51 7.99
CA ALA A 296 -0.12 5.75 6.76
C ALA A 296 -1.63 5.88 6.96
N LEU A 297 -2.29 6.52 5.99
CA LEU A 297 -3.74 6.68 5.94
C LEU A 297 -4.35 6.17 4.64
N LYS A 298 -5.56 5.62 4.76
CA LYS A 298 -6.52 5.48 3.68
C LYS A 298 -7.77 6.29 4.02
N ILE A 299 -8.00 7.35 3.26
CA ILE A 299 -9.14 8.24 3.45
C ILE A 299 -10.24 7.79 2.49
N TYR A 300 -11.41 7.45 3.03
CA TYR A 300 -12.55 6.92 2.29
C TYR A 300 -13.81 7.71 2.65
N PRO A 301 -14.10 8.82 1.95
CA PRO A 301 -15.36 9.52 2.11
C PRO A 301 -16.54 8.57 2.08
N THR A 302 -17.48 8.76 3.00
CA THR A 302 -18.64 7.87 3.14
C THR A 302 -19.48 7.86 1.87
N LEU A 303 -19.81 6.66 1.39
CA LEU A 303 -20.62 6.44 0.19
C LEU A 303 -21.94 5.79 0.61
N VAL A 304 -23.05 6.28 0.04
CA VAL A 304 -24.35 5.65 0.18
C VAL A 304 -24.44 4.53 -0.84
N MET A 305 -24.45 3.29 -0.36
CA MET A 305 -24.50 2.10 -1.21
C MET A 305 -25.89 1.45 -1.13
N PRO A 306 -26.53 1.11 -2.27
CA PRO A 306 -27.78 0.35 -2.28
C PRO A 306 -27.71 -0.90 -1.40
N GLY A 307 -28.83 -1.23 -0.74
CA GLY A 307 -28.93 -2.40 0.15
C GLY A 307 -28.32 -2.23 1.54
N THR A 308 -27.81 -1.05 1.88
CA THR A 308 -27.28 -0.75 3.24
C THR A 308 -28.30 0.00 4.10
N LYS A 309 -28.19 -0.12 5.44
CA LYS A 309 -29.00 0.67 6.38
C LYS A 309 -28.78 2.19 6.18
N LEU A 310 -27.58 2.60 5.78
CA LEU A 310 -27.26 3.99 5.41
C LEU A 310 -28.10 4.48 4.22
N HIS A 311 -28.32 3.63 3.22
CA HIS A 311 -29.17 3.97 2.08
C HIS A 311 -30.63 4.18 2.48
N GLU A 312 -31.14 3.43 3.45
CA GLU A 312 -32.48 3.67 4.02
C GLU A 312 -32.56 5.01 4.77
N LEU A 313 -31.54 5.35 5.55
CA LEU A 313 -31.47 6.65 6.24
C LEU A 313 -31.45 7.81 5.24
N TRP A 314 -30.66 7.69 4.17
CA TRP A 314 -30.63 8.67 3.09
C TRP A 314 -31.99 8.81 2.39
N ARG A 315 -32.63 7.70 2.01
CA ARG A 315 -33.96 7.71 1.37
C ARG A 315 -35.05 8.35 2.25
N ARG A 316 -34.91 8.26 3.57
CA ARG A 316 -35.82 8.88 4.56
C ARG A 316 -35.45 10.33 4.89
N GLY A 317 -34.43 10.90 4.26
CA GLY A 317 -33.95 12.26 4.54
C GLY A 317 -33.21 12.41 5.89
N LYS A 318 -32.90 11.29 6.57
CA LYS A 318 -32.20 11.29 7.88
C LYS A 318 -30.68 11.34 7.76
N TYR A 319 -30.15 11.23 6.55
CA TYR A 319 -28.73 11.41 6.27
C TYR A 319 -28.56 12.13 4.94
N LYS A 320 -27.73 13.18 4.94
CA LYS A 320 -27.38 13.96 3.76
C LYS A 320 -25.85 14.01 3.65
N PRO A 321 -25.24 13.37 2.64
CA PRO A 321 -23.81 13.48 2.38
C PRO A 321 -23.37 14.93 2.16
N TYR A 322 -22.09 15.20 2.38
CA TYR A 322 -21.53 16.50 2.06
C TYR A 322 -21.61 16.78 0.55
N PRO A 323 -21.77 18.04 0.14
CA PRO A 323 -21.45 18.46 -1.21
C PRO A 323 -20.02 18.05 -1.57
N PHE A 324 -19.80 17.75 -2.85
CA PHE A 324 -18.51 17.26 -3.32
C PHE A 324 -17.37 18.26 -3.04
N GLU A 325 -17.64 19.55 -3.20
CA GLU A 325 -16.70 20.65 -2.96
C GLU A 325 -16.25 20.71 -1.50
N GLN A 326 -17.15 20.40 -0.56
CA GLN A 326 -16.83 20.33 0.86
C GLN A 326 -15.91 19.14 1.18
N ILE A 327 -16.04 18.02 0.48
CA ILE A 327 -15.10 16.88 0.60
C ILE A 327 -13.72 17.28 0.05
N VAL A 328 -13.68 17.97 -1.08
CA VAL A 328 -12.42 18.47 -1.67
C VAL A 328 -11.72 19.42 -0.69
N GLU A 329 -12.45 20.38 -0.10
CA GLU A 329 -11.91 21.29 0.91
C GLU A 329 -11.39 20.55 2.14
N LEU A 330 -12.20 19.66 2.72
CA LEU A 330 -11.81 18.90 3.92
C LEU A 330 -10.49 18.16 3.70
N ILE A 331 -10.37 17.44 2.58
CA ILE A 331 -9.18 16.62 2.33
C ILE A 331 -8.00 17.51 1.92
N ALA A 332 -8.22 18.65 1.24
CA ALA A 332 -7.16 19.63 0.99
C ALA A 332 -6.59 20.16 2.32
N GLU A 333 -7.45 20.52 3.26
CA GLU A 333 -7.05 20.97 4.59
C GLU A 333 -6.26 19.91 5.37
N VAL A 334 -6.76 18.67 5.38
CA VAL A 334 -6.03 17.53 5.98
C VAL A 334 -4.66 17.35 5.34
N LYS A 335 -4.54 17.55 4.03
CA LYS A 335 -3.27 17.42 3.31
C LYS A 335 -2.30 18.58 3.54
N ARG A 336 -2.79 19.77 3.91
CA ARG A 336 -1.96 20.93 4.29
C ARG A 336 -1.18 20.65 5.58
N HIS A 337 -1.83 20.04 6.57
CA HIS A 337 -1.24 19.74 7.88
C HIS A 337 -0.60 18.35 7.99
N MET A 338 -0.50 17.64 6.86
CA MET A 338 -0.04 16.25 6.86
C MET A 338 1.43 16.15 7.28
N PRO A 339 1.75 15.38 8.33
CA PRO A 339 3.13 15.24 8.76
C PRO A 339 4.00 14.51 7.75
N LYS A 340 5.29 14.87 7.69
CA LYS A 340 6.28 14.27 6.76
C LYS A 340 6.42 12.75 6.88
N TRP A 341 6.19 12.18 8.07
CA TRP A 341 6.32 10.75 8.32
C TRP A 341 5.09 9.94 7.87
N VAL A 342 3.98 10.59 7.51
CA VAL A 342 2.72 9.91 7.15
C VAL A 342 2.62 9.71 5.64
N ARG A 343 2.19 8.51 5.22
CA ARG A 343 1.88 8.20 3.81
C ARG A 343 0.37 8.15 3.55
N ILE A 344 -0.16 9.01 2.68
CA ILE A 344 -1.56 8.87 2.22
C ILE A 344 -1.62 7.90 1.04
N GLN A 345 -1.97 6.64 1.32
CA GLN A 345 -2.04 5.58 0.32
C GLN A 345 -3.22 5.79 -0.62
N ARG A 346 -4.41 6.10 -0.08
CA ARG A 346 -5.66 6.32 -0.86
C ARG A 346 -6.52 7.44 -0.29
N ILE A 347 -7.30 8.05 -1.19
CA ILE A 347 -8.24 9.17 -0.90
C ILE A 347 -9.68 8.81 -1.35
N GLN A 348 -9.87 7.65 -1.97
CA GLN A 348 -11.16 7.12 -2.39
C GLN A 348 -11.10 5.59 -2.46
N ARG A 349 -12.25 4.92 -2.37
CA ARG A 349 -12.39 3.48 -2.56
C ARG A 349 -12.47 3.15 -4.06
N ASP A 350 -12.08 1.92 -4.43
CA ASP A 350 -12.18 1.43 -5.81
C ASP A 350 -13.58 0.86 -6.09
N ILE A 351 -14.64 1.56 -5.65
CA ILE A 351 -16.04 1.16 -5.90
C ILE A 351 -16.47 1.77 -7.25
N PRO A 352 -17.01 0.97 -8.18
CA PRO A 352 -17.58 1.48 -9.42
C PRO A 352 -18.67 2.53 -9.17
N VAL A 353 -18.58 3.66 -9.87
CA VAL A 353 -19.42 4.85 -9.61
C VAL A 353 -20.91 4.60 -9.86
N ASP A 354 -21.22 3.67 -10.77
CA ASP A 354 -22.58 3.22 -11.12
C ASP A 354 -23.28 2.49 -9.97
N LEU A 355 -22.53 1.96 -9.01
CA LEU A 355 -23.07 1.30 -7.83
C LEU A 355 -23.36 2.27 -6.68
N ILE A 356 -22.91 3.52 -6.77
CA ILE A 356 -23.02 4.50 -5.69
C ILE A 356 -24.36 5.22 -5.81
N ALA A 357 -25.21 5.10 -4.79
CA ALA A 357 -26.48 5.81 -4.75
C ALA A 357 -26.27 7.32 -4.49
N GLU A 358 -25.38 7.68 -3.56
CA GLU A 358 -25.03 9.08 -3.25
C GLU A 358 -23.61 9.19 -2.64
N GLY A 359 -22.99 10.37 -2.77
CA GLY A 359 -21.65 10.68 -2.25
C GLY A 359 -20.66 11.01 -3.37
N VAL A 360 -19.39 10.66 -3.18
CA VAL A 360 -18.35 10.92 -4.18
C VAL A 360 -18.50 9.99 -5.39
N LYS A 361 -19.07 10.50 -6.50
CA LYS A 361 -19.27 9.77 -7.77
C LYS A 361 -18.24 10.12 -8.85
N ARG A 362 -17.07 10.60 -8.44
CA ARG A 362 -15.97 11.02 -9.33
C ARG A 362 -14.69 10.25 -9.03
N GLY A 363 -13.97 9.85 -10.08
CA GLY A 363 -12.72 9.07 -9.97
C GLY A 363 -11.44 9.91 -9.84
N ASP A 364 -11.53 11.23 -9.98
CA ASP A 364 -10.40 12.17 -10.08
C ASP A 364 -10.18 13.01 -8.81
N LEU A 365 -10.77 12.62 -7.67
CA LEU A 365 -10.74 13.38 -6.41
C LEU A 365 -9.31 13.80 -6.00
N ARG A 366 -8.33 12.91 -6.13
CA ARG A 366 -6.93 13.22 -5.79
C ARG A 366 -6.33 14.31 -6.68
N THR A 367 -6.70 14.36 -7.96
CA THR A 367 -6.22 15.37 -8.90
C THR A 367 -6.82 16.73 -8.55
N LEU A 368 -8.13 16.78 -8.32
CA LEU A 368 -8.85 18.01 -7.97
C LEU A 368 -8.32 18.63 -6.66
N ILE A 369 -8.06 17.80 -5.64
CA ILE A 369 -7.46 18.28 -4.39
C ILE A 369 -6.06 18.88 -4.63
N GLN A 370 -5.27 18.27 -5.52
CA GLN A 370 -3.93 18.79 -5.84
C GLN A 370 -3.98 20.11 -6.61
N GLU A 371 -4.90 20.23 -7.55
CA GLU A 371 -5.13 21.45 -8.32
C GLU A 371 -5.55 22.60 -7.40
N LYS A 372 -6.51 22.33 -6.49
CA LYS A 372 -6.94 23.30 -5.49
C LYS A 372 -5.79 23.76 -4.58
N MET A 373 -5.05 22.82 -4.01
CA MET A 373 -3.90 23.16 -3.16
C MET A 373 -2.90 24.03 -3.92
N ARG A 374 -2.64 23.70 -5.20
CA ARG A 374 -1.73 24.47 -6.06
C ARG A 374 -2.26 25.88 -6.35
N SER A 375 -3.55 26.05 -6.65
CA SER A 375 -4.13 27.39 -6.86
C SER A 375 -4.07 28.27 -5.62
N GLU A 376 -4.02 27.66 -4.44
CA GLU A 376 -3.88 28.35 -3.15
C GLU A 376 -2.42 28.50 -2.69
N GLY A 377 -1.45 28.15 -3.54
CA GLY A 377 -0.03 28.26 -3.22
C GLY A 377 0.45 27.26 -2.15
N THR A 378 -0.33 26.21 -1.86
CA THR A 378 0.01 25.20 -0.85
C THR A 378 0.41 23.87 -1.47
N ARG A 379 1.18 23.06 -0.71
CA ARG A 379 1.59 21.71 -1.12
C ARG A 379 1.49 20.72 0.02
N CYS A 380 1.27 19.45 -0.31
CA CYS A 380 1.24 18.36 0.66
C CYS A 380 2.64 17.78 0.87
N ARG A 381 3.08 17.64 2.13
CA ARG A 381 4.44 17.15 2.48
C ARG A 381 4.48 15.69 2.94
N CYS A 382 3.41 14.94 2.70
CA CYS A 382 3.36 13.52 3.07
C CYS A 382 4.36 12.68 2.25
N VAL A 383 4.74 11.51 2.75
CA VAL A 383 5.71 10.60 2.11
C VAL A 383 5.42 10.41 0.61
N ARG A 384 4.17 10.10 0.26
CA ARG A 384 3.77 9.86 -1.15
C ARG A 384 3.90 11.10 -2.04
N CYS A 385 3.73 12.29 -1.50
CA CYS A 385 3.82 13.52 -2.29
C CYS A 385 5.27 13.93 -2.56
N ARG A 386 6.22 13.41 -1.78
CA ARG A 386 7.64 13.74 -1.84
C ARG A 386 8.52 12.64 -2.41
N GLU A 387 8.04 11.39 -2.51
CA GLU A 387 8.85 10.30 -3.06
C GLU A 387 9.36 10.65 -4.47
N VAL A 388 10.66 10.38 -4.71
CA VAL A 388 11.37 10.72 -5.96
C VAL A 388 10.64 10.27 -7.21
N GLY A 389 10.06 9.07 -7.20
CA GLY A 389 9.29 8.56 -8.33
C GLY A 389 8.09 9.45 -8.68
N HIS A 390 7.28 9.83 -7.69
CA HIS A 390 6.14 10.71 -7.91
C HIS A 390 6.55 12.13 -8.27
N VAL A 391 7.61 12.67 -7.65
CA VAL A 391 8.11 14.00 -7.96
C VAL A 391 8.62 14.06 -9.40
N LYS A 392 9.47 13.12 -9.81
CA LYS A 392 9.97 13.02 -11.19
C LYS A 392 8.82 12.88 -12.20
N TYR A 393 7.85 12.00 -11.94
CA TYR A 393 6.72 11.81 -12.85
C TYR A 393 5.82 13.04 -13.00
N LYS A 394 5.60 13.80 -11.93
CA LYS A 394 4.65 14.92 -11.93
C LYS A 394 5.26 16.27 -12.23
N LEU A 395 6.48 16.50 -11.78
CA LEU A 395 7.16 17.79 -11.81
C LEU A 395 8.40 17.76 -12.72
N GLY A 396 8.84 16.59 -13.18
CA GLY A 396 10.08 16.46 -13.96
C GLY A 396 11.35 16.75 -13.15
N LEU A 397 11.24 16.86 -11.83
CA LEU A 397 12.36 17.18 -10.94
C LEU A 397 13.10 15.91 -10.51
N GLU A 398 14.42 16.04 -10.43
CA GLU A 398 15.34 15.04 -9.91
C GLU A 398 16.09 15.62 -8.71
N PRO A 399 16.42 14.78 -7.71
CA PRO A 399 17.17 15.20 -6.53
C PRO A 399 18.59 15.67 -6.91
N LYS A 400 19.07 16.72 -6.25
CA LYS A 400 20.44 17.21 -6.39
C LYS A 400 21.36 16.56 -5.36
N PRO A 401 22.41 15.83 -5.76
CA PRO A 401 23.28 15.11 -4.82
C PRO A 401 23.87 15.95 -3.68
N GLU A 402 24.19 17.21 -3.95
CA GLU A 402 24.72 18.19 -3.01
C GLU A 402 23.74 18.59 -1.89
N ASP A 403 22.43 18.51 -2.16
CA ASP A 403 21.36 18.89 -1.24
C ASP A 403 20.78 17.67 -0.49
N ILE A 404 21.34 16.46 -0.71
CA ILE A 404 20.86 15.24 -0.06
C ILE A 404 21.42 15.12 1.35
N GLU A 405 20.53 15.23 2.33
CA GLU A 405 20.87 15.10 3.74
C GLU A 405 20.11 13.96 4.42
N LEU A 406 20.69 13.45 5.51
CA LEU A 406 19.99 12.59 6.45
C LEU A 406 19.18 13.48 7.40
N VAL A 407 17.87 13.31 7.38
CA VAL A 407 16.94 13.98 8.29
C VAL A 407 16.39 12.97 9.29
N VAL A 408 16.41 13.31 10.58
CA VAL A 408 15.84 12.49 11.66
C VAL A 408 14.74 13.26 12.36
N LYS A 409 13.51 12.76 12.28
CA LYS A 409 12.34 13.36 12.96
C LYS A 409 11.86 12.47 14.10
N ARG A 410 11.82 13.02 15.30
CA ARG A 410 11.40 12.32 16.53
C ARG A 410 9.99 12.71 16.94
N TYR A 411 9.22 11.76 17.44
CA TYR A 411 7.90 12.01 18.03
C TYR A 411 7.48 10.87 18.97
N ARG A 412 6.83 11.22 20.08
CA ARG A 412 6.18 10.23 20.96
C ARG A 412 4.96 9.64 20.29
N ALA A 413 4.83 8.32 20.33
CA ALA A 413 3.65 7.61 19.85
C ALA A 413 3.43 6.32 20.64
N SER A 414 2.21 6.13 21.13
CA SER A 414 1.73 4.93 21.82
C SER A 414 2.70 4.50 22.92
N GLU A 415 2.97 5.40 23.88
CA GLU A 415 3.84 5.17 25.05
C GLU A 415 5.31 4.83 24.72
N GLY A 416 5.72 4.96 23.45
CA GLY A 416 7.10 4.81 23.00
C GLY A 416 7.57 6.03 22.21
N GLU A 417 8.77 5.96 21.66
CA GLU A 417 9.35 7.01 20.81
C GLU A 417 9.58 6.49 19.39
N GLU A 418 9.15 7.26 18.40
CA GLU A 418 9.38 6.99 16.98
C GLU A 418 10.43 7.96 16.43
N LEU A 419 11.35 7.39 15.66
CA LEU A 419 12.36 8.11 14.90
C LEU A 419 12.14 7.78 13.43
N PHE A 420 11.77 8.81 12.67
CA PHE A 420 11.65 8.75 11.22
C PHE A 420 12.95 9.27 10.60
N LEU A 421 13.80 8.35 10.18
CA LEU A 421 15.04 8.64 9.46
C LEU A 421 14.74 8.67 7.96
N SER A 422 15.30 9.63 7.24
CA SER A 422 15.09 9.74 5.81
C SER A 422 16.25 10.44 5.11
N PHE A 423 16.59 9.97 3.92
CA PHE A 423 17.43 10.73 2.99
C PHE A 423 16.53 11.60 2.11
N GLU A 424 16.73 12.91 2.17
CA GLU A 424 15.92 13.91 1.48
C GLU A 424 16.82 14.91 0.75
N ASP A 425 16.45 15.31 -0.47
CA ASP A 425 16.87 16.61 -1.02
C ASP A 425 16.10 17.69 -0.25
N VAL A 426 16.81 18.41 0.62
CA VAL A 426 16.19 19.32 1.60
C VAL A 426 15.67 20.60 0.97
N GLU A 427 16.27 21.04 -0.14
CA GLU A 427 15.87 22.22 -0.89
C GLU A 427 14.61 21.95 -1.73
N GLN A 428 14.59 20.82 -2.44
CA GLN A 428 13.47 20.46 -3.32
C GLN A 428 12.35 19.69 -2.58
N ASP A 429 12.58 19.25 -1.33
CA ASP A 429 11.67 18.43 -0.52
C ASP A 429 11.37 17.07 -1.18
N ILE A 430 12.42 16.41 -1.72
CA ILE A 430 12.33 15.11 -2.41
C ILE A 430 12.84 13.99 -1.51
N LEU A 431 12.03 12.96 -1.31
CA LEU A 431 12.34 11.81 -0.47
C LEU A 431 12.90 10.64 -1.28
N MET A 432 14.10 10.19 -0.90
CA MET A 432 14.84 9.11 -1.56
C MET A 432 14.69 7.77 -0.84
N GLY A 433 14.67 7.78 0.48
CA GLY A 433 14.48 6.59 1.29
C GLY A 433 14.14 6.96 2.73
N LEU A 434 13.51 6.02 3.43
CA LEU A 434 13.10 6.18 4.82
C LEU A 434 13.37 4.92 5.64
N LEU A 435 13.53 5.10 6.94
CA LEU A 435 13.54 4.06 7.95
C LEU A 435 12.74 4.52 9.17
N ARG A 436 11.89 3.63 9.70
CA ARG A 436 11.17 3.85 10.97
C ARG A 436 11.84 3.06 12.08
N LEU A 437 12.44 3.76 13.02
CA LEU A 437 13.05 3.20 14.22
C LEU A 437 12.17 3.55 15.43
N ARG A 438 11.95 2.60 16.33
CA ARG A 438 11.10 2.79 17.51
C ARG A 438 11.81 2.31 18.78
N GLU A 439 11.78 3.14 19.81
CA GLU A 439 11.90 2.67 21.20
C GLU A 439 10.53 2.13 21.62
N PRO A 440 10.40 0.81 21.86
CA PRO A 440 9.12 0.20 22.21
C PRO A 440 8.62 0.71 23.57
N SER A 441 7.30 0.66 23.78
CA SER A 441 6.75 1.03 25.09
C SER A 441 7.14 0.02 26.17
N PRO A 442 7.04 0.37 27.46
CA PRO A 442 7.23 -0.57 28.57
C PRO A 442 6.27 -1.77 28.54
N LYS A 443 5.18 -1.69 27.76
CA LYS A 443 4.18 -2.73 27.59
C LYS A 443 4.47 -3.66 26.39
N ALA A 444 5.63 -3.52 25.74
CA ALA A 444 6.04 -4.47 24.71
C ALA A 444 6.24 -5.87 25.29
N GLN A 445 5.54 -6.84 24.72
CA GLN A 445 5.38 -8.18 25.30
C GLN A 445 6.22 -9.26 24.62
N ARG A 446 6.64 -9.04 23.37
CA ARG A 446 7.34 -10.05 22.57
C ARG A 446 8.68 -10.40 23.24
N PRO A 447 8.98 -11.68 23.47
CA PRO A 447 10.20 -12.09 24.18
C PRO A 447 11.46 -11.62 23.43
N GLU A 448 11.43 -11.61 22.10
CA GLU A 448 12.53 -11.15 21.26
C GLU A 448 12.85 -9.66 21.47
N ILE A 449 11.87 -8.88 21.94
CA ILE A 449 11.96 -7.43 22.15
C ILE A 449 12.25 -7.10 23.62
N LYS A 450 11.63 -7.82 24.56
CA LYS A 450 11.66 -7.49 26.00
C LYS A 450 12.92 -7.96 26.72
N THR A 451 13.58 -9.02 26.24
CA THR A 451 14.68 -9.68 26.98
C THR A 451 15.90 -8.78 27.15
N ASP A 452 16.21 -7.95 26.15
CA ASP A 452 17.29 -6.98 26.19
C ASP A 452 16.74 -5.60 25.82
N ARG A 453 17.47 -4.53 26.18
CA ARG A 453 17.13 -3.19 25.69
C ARG A 453 17.25 -3.16 24.17
N SER A 454 16.11 -3.09 23.50
CA SER A 454 15.99 -3.31 22.06
C SER A 454 15.33 -2.14 21.36
N MET A 455 15.79 -1.82 20.14
CA MET A 455 15.13 -0.88 19.24
C MET A 455 14.52 -1.62 18.05
N LEU A 456 13.38 -1.15 17.56
CA LEU A 456 12.62 -1.80 16.50
C LEU A 456 12.75 -1.04 15.18
N VAL A 457 13.24 -1.71 14.14
CA VAL A 457 13.10 -1.23 12.76
C VAL A 457 11.78 -1.76 12.19
N ARG A 458 10.83 -0.86 12.00
CA ARG A 458 9.44 -1.15 11.61
C ARG A 458 9.20 -1.09 10.11
N GLU A 459 10.02 -0.30 9.40
CA GLU A 459 9.96 -0.14 7.95
C GLU A 459 11.32 0.36 7.46
N LEU A 460 11.82 -0.20 6.35
CA LEU A 460 12.94 0.34 5.58
C LEU A 460 12.50 0.35 4.12
N HIS A 461 12.47 1.53 3.50
CA HIS A 461 12.02 1.67 2.12
C HIS A 461 12.92 2.64 1.36
N VAL A 462 13.47 2.21 0.23
CA VAL A 462 14.25 3.05 -0.69
C VAL A 462 13.46 3.18 -1.99
N TYR A 463 13.19 4.43 -2.38
CA TYR A 463 12.46 4.76 -3.59
C TYR A 463 13.41 4.92 -4.78
N GLY A 464 12.95 4.51 -5.97
CA GLY A 464 13.70 4.59 -7.22
C GLY A 464 13.79 3.22 -7.92
N PRO A 465 14.18 3.18 -9.21
CA PRO A 465 14.45 1.93 -9.89
C PRO A 465 15.61 1.21 -9.20
N LEU A 466 15.31 0.07 -8.58
CA LEU A 466 16.32 -0.80 -7.98
C LEU A 466 17.11 -1.43 -9.13
N VAL A 467 18.43 -1.26 -9.11
CA VAL A 467 19.33 -2.06 -9.96
C VAL A 467 19.09 -3.53 -9.64
N GLN A 468 18.80 -4.34 -10.67
CA GLN A 468 18.69 -5.79 -10.51
C GLN A 468 19.99 -6.34 -9.90
N VAL A 469 19.87 -7.27 -8.96
CA VAL A 469 21.02 -7.98 -8.40
C VAL A 469 21.71 -8.72 -9.56
N GLY A 470 22.89 -8.24 -9.96
CA GLY A 470 23.70 -8.85 -11.04
C GLY A 470 23.66 -8.17 -12.41
N LYS A 471 23.01 -7.01 -12.59
CA LYS A 471 23.13 -6.19 -13.82
C LYS A 471 23.91 -4.90 -13.58
N GLU A 472 24.63 -4.43 -14.60
CA GLU A 472 25.29 -3.13 -14.61
C GLU A 472 24.26 -2.00 -14.60
N ALA A 473 24.49 -1.00 -13.76
CA ALA A 473 23.58 0.12 -13.52
C ALA A 473 23.77 1.23 -14.55
N GLY A 474 22.67 1.86 -14.97
CA GLY A 474 22.73 3.13 -15.70
C GLY A 474 23.19 4.30 -14.82
N ALA A 475 23.64 5.40 -15.43
CA ALA A 475 24.22 6.56 -14.72
C ALA A 475 23.32 7.16 -13.61
N GLY A 476 21.99 7.14 -13.77
CA GLY A 476 21.04 7.59 -12.73
C GLY A 476 20.67 6.53 -11.69
N GLU A 477 20.94 5.25 -11.95
CA GLU A 477 20.67 4.15 -11.03
C GLU A 477 21.79 3.98 -9.98
N TRP A 478 22.98 4.51 -10.28
CA TRP A 478 24.14 4.51 -9.38
C TRP A 478 23.90 5.39 -8.13
N GLN A 479 23.14 6.48 -8.26
CA GLN A 479 22.83 7.36 -7.12
C GLN A 479 21.95 6.70 -6.03
N HIS A 480 21.30 5.56 -6.30
CA HIS A 480 20.40 4.89 -5.34
C HIS A 480 21.06 3.76 -4.52
N ARG A 481 22.30 3.38 -4.83
CA ARG A 481 22.99 2.31 -4.10
C ARG A 481 23.39 2.80 -2.70
N GLY A 482 23.13 1.98 -1.69
CA GLY A 482 23.64 2.18 -0.34
C GLY A 482 22.76 3.01 0.59
N TRP A 483 21.68 3.66 0.12
CA TRP A 483 20.78 4.41 1.04
C TRP A 483 20.18 3.54 2.13
N GLY A 484 19.72 2.34 1.78
CA GLY A 484 19.18 1.39 2.78
C GLY A 484 20.23 0.96 3.80
N GLU A 485 21.47 0.71 3.36
CA GLU A 485 22.58 0.35 4.23
C GLU A 485 22.96 1.51 5.16
N ARG A 486 23.02 2.73 4.63
CA ARG A 486 23.30 3.94 5.40
C ARG A 486 22.22 4.21 6.44
N LEU A 487 20.94 4.09 6.07
CA LEU A 487 19.81 4.22 6.99
C LEU A 487 19.89 3.16 8.10
N LEU A 488 20.17 1.92 7.75
CA LEU A 488 20.28 0.82 8.72
C LEU A 488 21.45 1.02 9.68
N ARG A 489 22.63 1.42 9.17
CA ARG A 489 23.80 1.75 10.00
C ARG A 489 23.54 2.92 10.93
N GLU A 490 22.86 3.96 10.44
CA GLU A 490 22.49 5.09 11.28
C GLU A 490 21.51 4.67 12.38
N ALA A 491 20.52 3.84 12.05
CA ALA A 491 19.59 3.30 13.03
C ALA A 491 20.32 2.48 14.11
N GLU A 492 21.29 1.64 13.74
CA GLU A 492 22.15 0.91 14.69
C GLU A 492 22.96 1.87 15.56
N CYS A 493 23.58 2.89 14.97
CA CYS A 493 24.36 3.91 15.67
C CYS A 493 23.53 4.68 16.71
N ILE A 494 22.36 5.18 16.33
CA ILE A 494 21.42 5.86 17.23
C ILE A 494 20.96 4.91 18.33
N SER A 495 20.62 3.66 17.99
CA SER A 495 20.18 2.66 18.96
C SER A 495 21.24 2.42 20.04
N GLN A 496 22.51 2.30 19.66
CA GLN A 496 23.60 2.08 20.60
C GLN A 496 23.91 3.35 21.42
N LYS A 497 24.14 4.48 20.75
CA LYS A 497 24.68 5.69 21.38
C LYS A 497 23.67 6.49 22.18
N GLU A 498 22.42 6.53 21.74
CA GLU A 498 21.39 7.37 22.36
C GLU A 498 20.44 6.58 23.26
N PHE A 499 20.17 5.32 22.91
CA PHE A 499 19.21 4.48 23.64
C PHE A 499 19.89 3.39 24.48
N ASP A 500 21.22 3.27 24.45
CA ASP A 500 21.96 2.19 25.13
C ASP A 500 21.36 0.80 24.80
N ALA A 501 20.85 0.66 23.58
CA ALA A 501 20.24 -0.57 23.12
C ALA A 501 21.34 -1.56 22.77
N ARG A 502 21.18 -2.80 23.24
CA ARG A 502 22.10 -3.89 22.96
C ARG A 502 21.69 -4.68 21.72
N LYS A 503 20.48 -4.42 21.22
CA LYS A 503 19.84 -5.23 20.19
C LYS A 503 18.99 -4.37 19.26
N VAL A 504 19.05 -4.66 17.97
CA VAL A 504 18.14 -4.13 16.95
C VAL A 504 17.31 -5.28 16.40
N VAL A 505 15.99 -5.09 16.42
CA VAL A 505 15.00 -6.07 15.97
C VAL A 505 14.28 -5.51 14.75
N VAL A 506 14.27 -6.25 13.66
CA VAL A 506 13.67 -5.83 12.39
C VAL A 506 12.49 -6.72 12.05
N LEU A 507 11.31 -6.13 11.86
CA LEU A 507 10.18 -6.83 11.25
C LEU A 507 10.31 -6.79 9.73
N SER A 508 11.04 -7.76 9.19
CA SER A 508 11.32 -7.86 7.76
C SER A 508 10.26 -8.68 7.03
N GLY A 509 9.90 -8.26 5.82
CA GLY A 509 9.21 -9.14 4.88
C GLY A 509 10.02 -10.38 4.57
N ILE A 510 9.34 -11.45 4.17
CA ILE A 510 9.93 -12.78 4.02
C ILE A 510 11.05 -12.76 2.96
N GLY A 511 10.76 -12.24 1.77
CA GLY A 511 11.71 -12.14 0.66
C GLY A 511 12.83 -11.11 0.87
N THR A 512 12.81 -10.32 1.96
CA THR A 512 13.85 -9.33 2.27
C THR A 512 14.76 -9.76 3.42
N ARG A 513 14.51 -10.90 4.09
CA ARG A 513 15.37 -11.39 5.18
C ARG A 513 16.85 -11.55 4.79
N ASN A 514 17.10 -12.03 3.56
CA ASN A 514 18.45 -12.18 3.00
C ASN A 514 19.19 -10.85 2.78
N TYR A 515 18.48 -9.71 2.73
CA TYR A 515 19.13 -8.40 2.73
C TYR A 515 19.77 -8.13 4.10
N TYR A 516 19.02 -8.33 5.19
CA TYR A 516 19.51 -8.10 6.56
C TYR A 516 20.61 -9.08 6.98
N ARG A 517 20.58 -10.33 6.50
CA ARG A 517 21.66 -11.31 6.76
C ARG A 517 23.05 -10.81 6.34
N ARG A 518 23.14 -10.03 5.26
CA ARG A 518 24.40 -9.44 4.79
C ARG A 518 25.00 -8.43 5.76
N PHE A 519 24.17 -7.85 6.64
CA PHE A 519 24.57 -6.89 7.66
C PHE A 519 24.72 -7.51 9.05
N GLY A 520 24.73 -8.86 9.13
CA GLY A 520 24.94 -9.61 10.36
C GLY A 520 23.68 -9.96 11.15
N TYR A 521 22.48 -9.66 10.63
CA TYR A 521 21.23 -10.03 11.28
C TYR A 521 20.95 -11.53 11.12
N ARG A 522 20.36 -12.14 12.15
CA ARG A 522 19.94 -13.55 12.17
C ARG A 522 18.46 -13.65 12.48
N ARG A 523 17.82 -14.73 12.05
CA ARG A 523 16.38 -14.93 12.31
C ARG A 523 16.18 -15.36 13.77
N GLU A 524 15.31 -14.66 14.49
CA GLU A 524 14.86 -15.00 15.84
C GLU A 524 13.34 -14.83 15.87
N GLY A 525 12.60 -15.94 16.01
CA GLY A 525 11.15 -15.95 15.85
C GLY A 525 10.70 -15.37 14.50
N PRO A 526 9.79 -14.38 14.47
CA PRO A 526 9.35 -13.73 13.24
C PRO A 526 10.30 -12.61 12.75
N TYR A 527 11.31 -12.24 13.54
CA TYR A 527 12.16 -11.07 13.31
C TYR A 527 13.54 -11.41 12.73
N MET A 528 14.20 -10.39 12.19
CA MET A 528 15.63 -10.38 11.94
C MET A 528 16.31 -9.55 13.04
N VAL A 529 17.24 -10.15 13.78
CA VAL A 529 17.83 -9.58 15.00
C VAL A 529 19.34 -9.46 14.86
N LYS A 530 19.90 -8.36 15.37
CA LYS A 530 21.35 -8.15 15.50
C LYS A 530 21.67 -7.59 16.88
N ASN A 531 22.65 -8.19 17.55
CA ASN A 531 23.23 -7.62 18.76
C ASN A 531 24.24 -6.53 18.34
N ILE A 532 24.11 -5.36 18.94
CA ILE A 532 24.87 -4.13 18.63
C ILE A 532 25.71 -3.64 19.82
N GLY A 533 25.96 -4.54 20.79
CA GLY A 533 26.77 -4.28 21.98
C GLY A 533 28.26 -4.26 21.72
#